data_AF-A0A418QZA1-F1
#
_entry.id   AF-A0A418QZA1-F1
#
_cell.length_a   1.000
_cell.length_b   1.000
_cell.length_c   1.000
_cell.angle_alpha   90.00
_cell.angle_beta   90.00
_cell.angle_gamma   90.00
#
_symmetry.space_group_name_H-M   'P 1'
#
loop_
_entity.id
_entity.type
_entity.pdbx_description
1 polymer ?
#
loop_
_entity_poly.entity_id
_entity_poly.type
_entity_poly.pdbx_seq_one_letter_code
_entity_poly.pdbx_strand_id
1 'polypeptide(L)'
;MTLFNYLRALALFYRLLLPQTALLSAVVLGATWLGAGLLNTPWPPRLGPGLVLMKLATFPVVAYLGQRLRPEQHWLFRNLHLSPGQLWAPVLVLDTVGFGAFVGLLNQLWA
;
A
#
# COMPACT_ATOMS: atom_id res chain seq x y z
N MET A 1 14.89 3.75 -21.46
CA MET A 1 13.87 4.66 -20.90
C MET A 1 14.57 5.78 -20.13
N THR A 2 14.19 7.05 -20.31
CA THR A 2 14.78 8.14 -19.52
C THR A 2 14.23 8.12 -18.09
N LEU A 3 15.02 8.62 -17.12
CA LEU A 3 14.61 8.69 -15.71
C LEU A 3 13.29 9.44 -15.53
N PHE A 4 13.11 10.55 -16.24
CA PHE A 4 11.89 11.35 -16.20
C PHE A 4 10.65 10.54 -16.64
N ASN A 5 10.76 9.79 -17.74
CA ASN A 5 9.65 8.95 -18.23
C ASN A 5 9.33 7.82 -17.24
N TYR A 6 10.36 7.26 -16.59
CA TYR A 6 10.18 6.26 -15.53
C TYR A 6 9.44 6.83 -14.32
N LEU A 7 9.86 7.98 -13.80
CA LEU A 7 9.20 8.62 -12.66
C LEU A 7 7.74 8.99 -12.98
N ARG A 8 7.48 9.47 -14.20
CA ARG A 8 6.12 9.76 -14.65
C ARG A 8 5.25 8.50 -14.73
N ALA A 9 5.79 7.42 -15.28
CA ALA A 9 5.09 6.13 -15.32
C ALA A 9 4.81 5.59 -13.93
N LEU A 10 5.79 5.67 -13.03
CA LEU A 10 5.66 5.26 -11.63
C LEU A 10 4.58 6.09 -10.91
N ALA A 11 4.55 7.40 -11.10
CA ALA A 11 3.55 8.27 -10.50
C ALA A 11 2.13 7.96 -11.01
N LEU A 12 1.98 7.72 -12.32
CA LEU A 12 0.70 7.31 -12.90
C LEU A 12 0.25 5.94 -12.37
N PHE A 13 1.18 4.99 -12.27
CA PHE A 13 0.92 3.68 -11.71
C PHE A 13 0.50 3.77 -10.24
N TYR A 14 1.21 4.56 -9.43
CA TYR A 14 0.86 4.78 -8.03
C TYR A 14 -0.51 5.44 -7.87
N ARG A 15 -0.83 6.47 -8.67
CA ARG A 15 -2.14 7.13 -8.68
C ARG A 15 -3.29 6.16 -8.96
N LEU A 16 -3.06 5.14 -9.77
CA LEU A 16 -4.07 4.12 -10.09
C LEU A 16 -4.32 3.18 -8.90
N LEU A 17 -3.29 2.86 -8.14
CA LEU A 17 -3.38 1.93 -7.00
C LEU A 17 -3.79 2.63 -5.70
N LEU A 18 -3.52 3.93 -5.58
CA LEU A 18 -3.71 4.71 -4.36
C LEU A 18 -5.11 4.54 -3.72
N PRO A 19 -6.24 4.55 -4.45
CA PRO A 19 -7.54 4.32 -3.83
C PRO A 19 -7.67 2.95 -3.18
N GLN A 20 -7.10 1.91 -3.80
CA GLN A 20 -7.16 0.54 -3.31
C GLN A 20 -6.22 0.34 -2.12
N THR A 21 -4.99 0.87 -2.20
CA THR A 21 -4.03 0.76 -1.08
C THR A 21 -4.50 1.57 0.12
N ALA A 22 -5.08 2.75 -0.08
CA ALA A 22 -5.66 3.56 0.99
C ALA A 22 -6.86 2.88 1.63
N LEU A 23 -7.78 2.31 0.84
CA LEU A 23 -8.93 1.57 1.37
C LEU A 23 -8.49 0.37 2.20
N LEU A 24 -7.53 -0.43 1.71
CA LEU A 24 -7.03 -1.58 2.48
C LEU A 24 -6.23 -1.15 3.71
N SER A 25 -5.47 -0.06 3.66
CA SER A 25 -4.85 0.55 4.86
C SER A 25 -5.91 0.91 5.91
N ALA A 26 -7.02 1.54 5.49
CA ALA A 26 -8.11 1.88 6.38
C ALA A 26 -8.79 0.64 6.95
N VAL A 27 -8.94 -0.43 6.17
CA VAL A 27 -9.45 -1.73 6.66
C VAL A 27 -8.51 -2.33 7.70
N VAL A 28 -7.19 -2.33 7.48
CA VAL A 28 -6.20 -2.83 8.46
C VAL A 28 -6.28 -2.03 9.76
N LEU A 29 -6.35 -0.69 9.68
CA LEU A 29 -6.48 0.16 10.86
C LEU A 29 -7.84 -0.02 11.55
N GLY A 30 -8.93 -0.12 10.80
CA GLY A 30 -10.26 -0.37 11.36
C GLY A 30 -10.34 -1.72 12.06
N ALA A 31 -9.78 -2.76 11.48
CA ALA A 31 -9.73 -4.10 12.08
C ALA A 31 -8.90 -4.11 13.37
N THR A 32 -7.76 -3.42 13.37
CA THR A 32 -6.92 -3.31 14.57
C THR A 32 -7.58 -2.45 15.65
N TRP A 33 -8.31 -1.40 15.28
CA TRP A 33 -9.09 -0.58 16.22
C TRP A 33 -10.24 -1.37 16.85
N LEU A 34 -11.01 -2.10 16.04
CA LEU A 34 -12.08 -2.98 16.53
C LEU A 34 -11.54 -4.08 17.45
N GLY A 35 -10.44 -4.73 17.04
CA GLY A 35 -9.77 -5.73 17.87
C GLY A 35 -9.27 -5.16 19.19
N ALA A 36 -8.74 -3.93 19.18
CA ALA A 36 -8.30 -3.25 20.37
C ALA A 36 -9.44 -3.02 21.37
N GLY A 37 -10.59 -2.55 20.89
CA GLY A 37 -11.80 -2.36 21.70
C GLY A 37 -12.37 -3.67 22.25
N LEU A 38 -12.42 -4.73 21.44
CA LEU A 38 -12.97 -6.03 21.86
C LEU A 38 -12.08 -6.76 22.87
N LEU A 39 -10.76 -6.66 22.72
CA LEU A 39 -9.79 -7.35 23.58
C LEU A 39 -9.27 -6.47 24.72
N ASN A 40 -9.77 -5.25 24.85
CA ASN A 40 -9.31 -4.24 25.81
C ASN A 40 -7.79 -4.04 25.78
N THR A 41 -7.24 -3.97 24.57
CA THR A 41 -5.80 -3.75 24.33
C THR A 41 -5.55 -2.31 23.90
N PRO A 42 -4.35 -1.77 24.11
CA PRO A 42 -4.06 -0.36 23.81
C PRO A 42 -4.14 -0.05 22.32
N TRP A 43 -4.70 1.12 22.02
CA TRP A 43 -4.77 1.74 20.69
C TRP A 43 -4.06 3.10 20.73
N PRO A 44 -3.32 3.52 19.68
CA PRO A 44 -3.07 2.87 18.39
C PRO A 44 -2.23 1.59 18.46
N PRO A 45 -2.21 0.76 17.40
CA PRO A 45 -1.38 -0.43 17.37
C PRO A 45 0.08 0.02 17.30
N ARG A 46 0.95 -0.61 18.09
CA ARG A 46 2.38 -0.34 18.03
C ARG A 46 2.91 -0.70 16.65
N LEU A 47 3.80 0.13 16.11
CA LEU A 47 4.58 -0.21 14.93
C LEU A 47 5.43 -1.43 15.24
N GLY A 48 5.01 -2.58 14.73
CA GLY A 48 5.70 -3.85 14.90
C GLY A 48 5.70 -4.65 13.61
N PRO A 49 6.53 -5.71 13.54
CA PRO A 49 6.66 -6.53 12.34
C PRO A 49 5.32 -7.13 11.92
N GLY A 50 4.44 -7.50 12.86
CA GLY A 50 3.10 -8.02 12.54
C GLY A 50 2.23 -7.03 11.75
N LEU A 51 2.25 -5.75 12.11
CA LEU A 51 1.46 -4.72 11.42
C LEU A 51 2.03 -4.43 10.02
N VAL A 52 3.36 -4.43 9.88
CA VAL A 52 4.02 -4.31 8.57
C VAL A 52 3.68 -5.51 7.69
N LEU A 53 3.70 -6.73 8.23
CA LEU A 53 3.33 -7.93 7.49
C LEU A 53 1.84 -7.90 7.07
N MET A 54 0.94 -7.44 7.93
CA MET A 54 -0.47 -7.23 7.56
C MET A 54 -0.59 -6.23 6.41
N LYS A 55 0.14 -5.12 6.47
CA LYS A 55 0.16 -4.14 5.38
C LYS A 55 0.70 -4.76 4.08
N LEU A 56 1.80 -5.51 4.15
CA LEU A 56 2.37 -6.19 2.99
C LEU A 56 1.41 -7.24 2.40
N ALA A 57 0.64 -7.93 3.25
CA ALA A 57 -0.36 -8.90 2.84
C ALA A 57 -1.54 -8.28 2.08
N THR A 58 -1.73 -6.95 2.12
CA THR A 58 -2.76 -6.27 1.32
C THR A 58 -2.39 -6.22 -0.16
N PHE A 59 -1.12 -6.22 -0.53
CA PHE A 59 -0.71 -6.01 -1.92
C PHE A 59 -1.04 -7.14 -2.89
N PRO A 60 -0.99 -8.43 -2.52
CA PRO A 60 -1.57 -9.50 -3.35
C PRO A 60 -3.03 -9.25 -3.70
N VAL A 61 -3.83 -8.72 -2.76
CA VAL A 61 -5.23 -8.35 -3.00
C VAL A 61 -5.32 -7.16 -3.95
N VAL A 62 -4.48 -6.14 -3.77
CA VAL A 62 -4.43 -4.98 -4.69
C VAL A 62 -4.04 -5.43 -6.10
N ALA A 63 -3.06 -6.31 -6.24
CA ALA A 63 -2.64 -6.85 -7.53
C ALA A 63 -3.78 -7.62 -8.22
N TYR A 64 -4.47 -8.47 -7.46
CA TYR A 64 -5.63 -9.22 -7.94
C TYR A 64 -6.78 -8.28 -8.40
N LEU A 65 -7.13 -7.30 -7.57
CA LEU A 65 -8.17 -6.32 -7.89
C LEU A 65 -7.76 -5.45 -9.08
N GLY A 66 -6.49 -5.06 -9.19
CA GLY A 66 -5.95 -4.32 -10.32
C GLY A 66 -6.11 -5.11 -11.63
N GLN A 67 -5.70 -6.39 -11.63
CA GLN A 67 -5.86 -7.27 -12.80
C GLN A 67 -7.31 -7.44 -13.22
N ARG A 68 -8.24 -7.58 -12.25
CA ARG A 68 -9.65 -7.86 -12.54
C ARG A 68 -10.45 -6.62 -12.95
N LEU A 69 -10.16 -5.48 -12.33
CA LEU A 69 -10.86 -4.22 -12.61
C LEU A 69 -10.30 -3.50 -13.85
N ARG A 70 -9.05 -3.78 -14.21
CA ARG A 70 -8.36 -3.08 -15.31
C ARG A 70 -7.47 -4.04 -16.11
N PRO A 71 -8.06 -4.98 -16.86
CA PRO A 71 -7.30 -5.94 -17.66
C PRO A 71 -6.39 -5.26 -18.70
N GLU A 72 -6.72 -4.06 -19.16
CA GLU A 72 -5.91 -3.30 -20.11
C GLU A 72 -4.59 -2.76 -19.54
N GLN A 73 -4.37 -2.80 -18.22
CA GLN A 73 -3.11 -2.32 -17.62
C GLN A 73 -1.88 -3.11 -18.06
N HIS A 74 -2.04 -4.32 -18.61
CA HIS A 74 -0.95 -5.09 -19.20
C HIS A 74 -0.23 -4.33 -20.33
N TRP A 75 -0.95 -3.45 -21.05
CA TRP A 75 -0.37 -2.57 -22.06
C TRP A 75 0.63 -1.57 -21.48
N LEU A 76 0.45 -1.12 -20.24
CA LEU A 76 1.36 -0.18 -19.59
C LEU A 76 2.76 -0.80 -19.42
N PHE A 77 2.83 -2.05 -18.98
CA PHE A 77 4.10 -2.76 -18.82
C PHE A 77 4.77 -3.07 -20.17
N ARG A 78 3.97 -3.51 -21.16
CA ARG A 78 4.47 -3.81 -22.52
C ARG A 78 5.02 -2.57 -23.23
N ASN A 79 4.30 -1.45 -23.18
CA ASN A 79 4.71 -0.20 -23.85
C ASN A 79 5.92 0.46 -23.21
N LEU A 80 6.11 0.29 -21.90
CA LEU A 80 7.25 0.86 -21.19
C LEU A 80 8.48 -0.05 -21.20
N HIS A 81 8.37 -1.27 -21.74
CA HIS A 81 9.41 -2.32 -21.69
C HIS A 81 9.94 -2.56 -20.26
N LEU A 82 9.07 -2.45 -19.26
CA LEU A 82 9.39 -2.65 -17.85
C LEU A 82 8.81 -3.97 -17.37
N SER A 83 9.55 -4.64 -16.47
CA SER A 83 8.97 -5.76 -15.74
C SER A 83 7.95 -5.23 -14.72
N PRO A 84 6.87 -5.99 -14.42
CA PRO A 84 5.92 -5.57 -13.39
C PRO A 84 6.60 -5.28 -12.05
N GLY A 85 7.62 -6.05 -11.68
CA GLY A 85 8.38 -5.87 -10.44
C GLY A 85 9.05 -4.50 -10.33
N GLN A 86 9.48 -3.89 -11.44
CA GLN A 86 10.12 -2.56 -11.43
C GLN A 86 9.16 -1.44 -11.02
N LEU A 87 7.86 -1.58 -11.32
CA LEU A 87 6.85 -0.59 -10.90
C LEU A 87 6.25 -0.94 -9.53
N TRP A 88 6.07 -2.23 -9.24
CA TRP A 88 5.51 -2.68 -7.97
C TRP A 88 6.46 -2.48 -6.78
N ALA A 89 7.74 -2.81 -6.90
CA ALA A 89 8.70 -2.71 -5.79
C ALA A 89 8.77 -1.30 -5.16
N PRO A 90 8.98 -0.20 -5.92
CA PRO A 90 9.01 1.14 -5.34
C PRO A 90 7.65 1.54 -4.73
N VAL A 91 6.52 1.13 -5.33
CA VAL A 91 5.19 1.39 -4.76
C VAL A 91 5.00 0.67 -3.43
N LEU A 92 5.38 -0.61 -3.35
CA LEU A 92 5.33 -1.41 -2.12
C LEU A 92 6.10 -0.72 -1.00
N VAL A 93 7.34 -0.30 -1.29
CA VAL A 93 8.20 0.37 -0.32
C VAL A 93 7.57 1.70 0.12
N LEU A 94 7.22 2.57 -0.81
CA LEU A 94 6.67 3.90 -0.49
C LEU A 94 5.36 3.83 0.29
N ASP A 95 4.45 2.96 -0.12
CA ASP A 95 3.13 2.83 0.52
C ASP A 95 3.24 2.17 1.91
N THR A 96 4.15 1.20 2.08
CA THR A 96 4.42 0.59 3.40
C THR A 96 5.11 1.57 4.35
N VAL A 97 6.09 2.33 3.85
CA VAL A 97 6.77 3.38 4.64
C VAL A 97 5.79 4.50 5.00
N GLY A 98 4.96 4.95 4.06
CA GLY A 98 3.95 5.97 4.31
C GLY A 98 2.90 5.52 5.34
N PHE A 99 2.44 4.27 5.23
CA PHE A 99 1.57 3.66 6.23
C PHE A 99 2.25 3.59 7.60
N GLY A 100 3.50 3.17 7.65
CA GLY A 100 4.28 3.11 8.89
C GLY A 100 4.44 4.48 9.54
N ALA A 101 4.83 5.49 8.76
CA ALA A 101 4.95 6.87 9.23
C ALA A 101 3.63 7.41 9.77
N PHE A 102 2.51 7.12 9.09
CA PHE A 102 1.18 7.51 9.56
C PHE A 102 0.84 6.87 10.91
N VAL A 103 1.06 5.56 11.08
CA VAL A 103 0.85 4.88 12.36
C VAL A 103 1.78 5.43 13.45
N GLY A 104 3.02 5.77 13.10
CA GLY A 104 3.97 6.41 14.01
C GLY A 104 3.45 7.75 14.52
N LEU A 105 2.92 8.59 13.62
CA LEU A 105 2.27 9.85 13.97
C LEU A 105 1.04 9.62 14.84
N LEU A 106 0.19 8.63 14.53
CA LEU A 106 -0.94 8.28 15.40
C LEU A 106 -0.46 7.93 16.82
N ASN A 107 0.57 7.09 16.94
CA ASN A 107 1.12 6.73 18.26
C ASN A 107 1.65 7.97 19.00
N GLN A 108 2.25 8.94 18.31
CA GLN A 108 2.72 10.20 18.93
C GLN A 108 1.57 11.11 19.38
N LEU A 109 0.46 11.13 18.66
CA LEU A 109 -0.70 11.98 18.96
C LEU A 109 -1.60 11.42 20.06
N TRP A 110 -1.54 10.11 20.29
CA TRP A 110 -2.36 9.40 21.30
C TRP A 110 -1.57 8.94 22.54
N ALA A 111 -0.24 9.11 22.55
CA ALA A 111 0.60 8.87 23.73
C ALA A 111 0.46 10.00 24.75
#